data_AF-A0A7V8JJR6-F1
#
_entry.id   AF-A0A7V8JJR6-F1
#
_cell.length_a   1.000
_cell.length_b   1.000
_cell.length_c   1.000
_cell.angle_alpha   90.00
_cell.angle_beta   90.00
_cell.angle_gamma   90.00
#
_symmetry.space_group_name_H-M   'P 1'
#
loop_
_entity.id
_entity.type
_entity.pdbx_description
1 polymer ?
#
loop_
_entity_poly.entity_id
_entity_poly.type
_entity_poly.pdbx_seq_one_letter_code
_entity_poly.pdbx_strand_id
1 'polypeptide(L)'
;MRYAARVDDNHAEIVRALQRIGVYVVDCSHVGSGFPDLLVAFRGVWTLIEIKDGDKPPSRRKLTPAQTIFHGEALAKGCKVHVVENVDQAIQLLSSVGVRRAA
;
A
#
# COMPACT_ATOMS: atom_id res chain seq x y z
N MET A 1 9.28 -8.52 23.53
CA MET A 1 8.42 -9.29 22.60
C MET A 1 7.95 -8.35 21.50
N ARG A 2 8.27 -8.64 20.23
CA ARG A 2 7.62 -7.97 19.10
C ARG A 2 6.27 -8.67 18.94
N TYR A 3 5.17 -8.00 19.32
CA TYR A 3 3.84 -8.48 18.93
C TYR A 3 3.80 -8.50 17.39
N ALA A 4 3.17 -9.51 16.80
CA ALA A 4 2.96 -9.54 15.35
C ALA A 4 2.30 -8.21 14.94
N ALA A 5 2.86 -7.54 13.93
CA ALA A 5 2.23 -6.37 13.36
C ALA A 5 0.84 -6.79 12.86
N ARG A 6 -0.19 -6.05 13.29
CA ARG A 6 -1.56 -6.35 12.89
C ARG A 6 -1.74 -5.95 11.44
N VAL A 7 -1.90 -6.94 10.56
CA VAL A 7 -2.26 -6.74 9.15
C VAL A 7 -3.78 -6.65 8.98
N ASP A 8 -4.22 -6.05 7.89
CA ASP A 8 -5.61 -6.08 7.47
C ASP A 8 -6.00 -7.44 6.87
N ASP A 9 -7.28 -7.79 6.96
CA ASP A 9 -7.73 -9.16 6.65
C ASP A 9 -7.64 -9.45 5.14
N ASN A 10 -7.75 -8.39 4.32
CA ASN A 10 -7.62 -8.43 2.86
C ASN A 10 -6.16 -8.40 2.34
N HIS A 11 -5.14 -8.32 3.21
CA HIS A 11 -3.73 -8.19 2.79
C HIS A 11 -3.30 -9.34 1.88
N ALA A 12 -3.53 -10.58 2.31
CA ALA A 12 -3.11 -11.77 1.56
C ALA A 12 -3.89 -11.96 0.25
N GLU A 13 -5.10 -11.41 0.15
CA GLU A 13 -5.89 -11.42 -1.08
C GLU A 13 -5.29 -10.44 -2.10
N ILE A 14 -5.02 -9.21 -1.67
CA ILE A 14 -4.41 -8.18 -2.52
C ILE A 14 -3.04 -8.63 -3.04
N VAL A 15 -2.17 -9.15 -2.16
CA VAL A 15 -0.84 -9.66 -2.56
C VAL A 15 -0.97 -10.72 -3.65
N ARG A 16 -1.86 -11.70 -3.47
CA ARG A 16 -2.07 -12.77 -4.45
C ARG A 16 -2.63 -12.25 -5.78
N ALA A 17 -3.57 -11.30 -5.73
CA ALA A 17 -4.12 -10.70 -6.94
C ALA A 17 -3.06 -9.93 -7.74
N LEU A 18 -2.24 -9.12 -7.07
CA LEU A 18 -1.14 -8.38 -7.70
C LEU A 18 -0.10 -9.32 -8.31
N GLN A 19 0.32 -10.36 -7.59
CA GLN A 19 1.27 -11.34 -8.10
C GLN A 19 0.74 -12.08 -9.35
N ARG A 20 -0.56 -12.41 -9.39
CA ARG A 20 -1.19 -13.07 -10.55
C ARG A 20 -1.15 -12.24 -11.83
N ILE A 21 -1.11 -10.91 -11.71
CA ILE A 21 -0.99 -10.00 -12.87
C ILE A 21 0.46 -9.59 -13.18
N GLY A 22 1.44 -10.29 -12.60
CA GLY A 22 2.86 -10.10 -12.88
C GLY A 22 3.52 -8.92 -12.15
N VAL A 23 2.89 -8.42 -11.08
CA VAL A 23 3.51 -7.40 -10.23
C VAL A 23 4.56 -8.05 -9.33
N TYR A 24 5.74 -7.45 -9.24
CA TYR A 24 6.72 -7.82 -8.23
C TYR A 24 6.29 -7.19 -6.90
N VAL A 25 6.04 -8.02 -5.88
CA VAL A 25 5.50 -7.60 -4.58
C VAL A 25 6.50 -7.94 -3.48
N VAL A 26 6.87 -6.94 -2.68
CA VAL A 26 7.62 -7.10 -1.43
C VAL A 26 6.68 -6.80 -0.28
N ASP A 27 6.41 -7.82 0.54
CA ASP A 27 5.65 -7.66 1.79
C ASP A 27 6.51 -6.92 2.82
N CYS A 28 6.02 -5.76 3.25
CA CYS A 28 6.69 -4.87 4.18
C CYS A 28 5.89 -4.68 5.48
N SER A 29 4.75 -5.37 5.65
CA SER A 29 3.88 -5.28 6.83
C SER A 29 4.62 -5.59 8.15
N HIS A 30 5.68 -6.39 8.09
CA HIS A 30 6.52 -6.73 9.24
C HIS A 30 7.59 -5.69 9.62
N VAL A 31 7.81 -4.66 8.79
CA VAL A 31 8.90 -3.67 9.00
C VAL A 31 8.63 -2.85 10.27
N GLY A 32 7.38 -2.41 10.45
CA GLY A 32 6.95 -1.59 11.58
C GLY A 32 7.24 -0.09 11.40
N SER A 33 7.14 0.67 12.48
CA SER A 33 7.40 2.13 12.51
C SER A 33 6.59 2.96 11.51
N GLY A 34 5.40 2.48 11.11
CA GLY A 34 4.55 3.17 10.14
C GLY A 34 4.96 3.00 8.68
N PHE A 35 5.93 2.13 8.39
CA PHE A 35 6.31 1.80 7.02
C PHE A 35 5.13 1.15 6.27
N PRO A 36 4.90 1.47 4.98
CA PRO A 36 3.75 0.96 4.22
C PRO A 36 3.75 -0.57 4.09
N ASP A 37 2.56 -1.15 3.96
CA ASP A 37 2.37 -2.59 3.91
C ASP A 37 3.09 -3.28 2.74
N LEU A 38 3.13 -2.65 1.56
CA LEU A 38 3.75 -3.22 0.37
C LEU A 38 4.67 -2.22 -0.35
N LEU A 39 5.79 -2.73 -0.86
CA LEU A 39 6.56 -2.12 -1.94
C LEU A 39 6.38 -2.98 -3.19
N VAL A 40 5.87 -2.38 -4.26
CA VAL A 40 5.61 -3.10 -5.51
C VAL A 40 6.34 -2.47 -6.70
N ALA A 41 6.74 -3.30 -7.66
CA ALA A 41 7.24 -2.85 -8.95
C ALA A 41 6.37 -3.38 -10.08
N PHE A 42 5.92 -2.46 -10.94
CA PHE A 42 5.16 -2.78 -12.14
C PHE A 42 5.51 -1.79 -13.25
N ARG A 43 5.75 -2.29 -14.47
CA ARG A 43 6.07 -1.48 -15.67
C ARG A 43 7.17 -0.42 -15.44
N GLY A 44 8.22 -0.81 -14.71
CA GLY A 44 9.38 0.05 -14.46
C GLY A 44 9.19 1.11 -13.36
N VAL A 45 8.11 1.04 -12.58
CA VAL A 45 7.83 1.99 -11.50
C VAL A 45 7.67 1.29 -10.17
N TRP A 46 8.39 1.79 -9.16
CA TRP A 46 8.20 1.43 -7.75
C TRP A 46 7.03 2.21 -7.16
N THR A 47 6.14 1.53 -6.47
CA THR A 47 4.97 2.11 -5.79
C THR A 47 4.89 1.59 -4.36
N LEU A 48 4.74 2.48 -3.39
CA LEU A 48 4.42 2.12 -2.01
C LEU A 48 2.92 2.09 -1.82
N ILE A 49 2.42 1.02 -1.20
CA ILE A 49 1.00 0.79 -0.95
C ILE A 49 0.79 0.51 0.54
N GLU A 50 -0.15 1.21 1.12
CA GLU A 50 -0.74 0.95 2.43
C GLU A 50 -2.12 0.33 2.20
N ILE A 51 -2.39 -0.78 2.88
CA ILE A 51 -3.66 -1.49 2.76
C ILE A 51 -4.54 -1.11 3.94
N LYS A 52 -5.82 -0.87 3.66
CA LYS A 52 -6.87 -0.81 4.67
C LYS A 52 -7.99 -1.76 4.24
N ASP A 53 -8.65 -2.37 5.21
CA ASP A 53 -9.79 -3.23 4.88
C ASP A 53 -11.05 -2.39 4.66
N GLY A 54 -11.51 -2.32 3.40
CA GLY A 54 -12.70 -1.56 3.01
C GLY A 54 -13.99 -1.97 3.74
N ASP A 55 -14.07 -3.24 4.17
CA ASP A 55 -15.24 -3.81 4.86
C ASP A 55 -15.29 -3.43 6.35
N LYS A 56 -14.21 -2.87 6.89
CA LYS A 56 -14.16 -2.39 8.27
C LYS A 56 -14.87 -1.03 8.42
N PRO A 57 -15.42 -0.73 9.61
CA PRO A 57 -16.04 0.57 9.87
C PRO A 57 -15.02 1.71 9.68
N PRO A 58 -15.47 2.95 9.34
CA PRO A 58 -14.57 4.05 9.01
C PRO A 58 -13.49 4.35 10.04
N SER A 59 -13.75 4.14 11.33
CA SER A 59 -12.77 4.32 12.41
C SER A 59 -11.59 3.35 12.33
N ARG A 60 -11.81 2.15 11.77
CA ARG A 60 -10.82 1.08 11.61
C ARG A 60 -10.09 1.12 10.27
N ARG A 61 -10.53 1.98 9.35
CA ARG A 61 -9.88 2.25 8.05
C ARG A 61 -8.92 3.44 8.07
N LYS A 62 -8.80 4.12 9.22
CA LYS A 62 -7.88 5.25 9.37
C LYS A 62 -6.43 4.75 9.47
N LEU A 63 -5.51 5.56 8.97
CA LEU A 63 -4.09 5.39 9.25
C LEU A 63 -3.84 5.43 10.75
N THR A 64 -2.93 4.60 11.22
CA THR A 64 -2.38 4.72 12.57
C THR A 64 -1.56 6.02 12.70
N PRO A 65 -1.28 6.50 13.92
CA PRO A 65 -0.43 7.67 14.11
C PRO A 65 0.95 7.55 13.43
N ALA A 66 1.59 6.37 13.52
CA ALA A 66 2.89 6.14 12.89
C ALA A 66 2.82 6.18 11.36
N GLN A 67 1.79 5.59 10.76
CA GLN A 67 1.57 5.65 9.30
C GLN A 67 1.27 7.09 8.85
N THR A 68 0.48 7.84 9.63
CA THR A 68 0.21 9.26 9.34
C THR A 68 1.50 10.07 9.28
N ILE A 69 2.43 9.84 10.23
CA ILE A 69 3.75 10.48 10.25
C ILE A 69 4.56 10.10 9.02
N PHE A 70 4.70 8.79 8.74
CA PHE A 70 5.47 8.32 7.57
C PHE A 70 4.93 8.89 6.25
N HIS A 71 3.61 8.84 6.06
CA HIS A 71 2.95 9.38 4.86
C HIS A 71 3.20 10.89 4.72
N GLY A 72 3.13 11.63 5.83
CA GLY A 72 3.39 13.08 5.84
C GLY A 72 4.85 13.42 5.51
N GLU A 73 5.80 12.71 6.10
CA GLU A 73 7.24 12.89 5.83
C GLU A 73 7.62 12.53 4.39
N ALA A 74 7.08 11.42 3.87
CA ALA A 74 7.26 11.02 2.48
C ALA A 74 6.71 12.09 1.51
N LEU A 75 5.49 12.58 1.78
CA LEU A 75 4.85 13.62 0.98
C LEU A 75 5.67 14.92 0.98
N ALA A 76 6.22 15.31 2.13
CA ALA A 76 7.08 16.48 2.24
C ALA A 76 8.37 16.36 1.41
N LYS A 77 8.78 15.15 1.01
CA LYS A 77 9.90 14.88 0.10
C LYS A 77 9.47 14.60 -1.35
N GLY A 78 8.20 14.83 -1.68
CA GLY A 78 7.66 14.61 -3.03
C GLY A 78 7.38 13.14 -3.36
N CYS A 79 7.43 12.25 -2.36
CA CYS A 79 7.10 10.84 -2.51
C CYS A 79 5.64 10.59 -2.09
N LYS A 80 4.96 9.64 -2.73
CA LYS A 80 3.59 9.29 -2.40
C LYS A 80 3.48 7.84 -1.94
N VAL A 81 2.78 7.63 -0.83
CA VAL A 81 2.26 6.32 -0.42
C VAL A 81 0.77 6.29 -0.78
N HIS A 82 0.34 5.23 -1.45
CA HIS A 82 -1.04 5.07 -1.90
C HIS A 82 -1.80 4.18 -0.93
N VAL A 83 -3.01 4.60 -0.53
CA VAL A 83 -3.91 3.76 0.27
C VAL A 83 -4.87 3.04 -0.68
N VAL A 84 -5.07 1.74 -0.46
CA VAL A 84 -6.04 0.93 -1.21
C VAL A 84 -6.90 0.13 -0.24
N GLU A 85 -8.17 -0.06 -0.60
CA GLU A 85 -9.16 -0.72 0.27
C GLU A 85 -9.51 -2.15 -0.18
N ASN A 86 -9.18 -2.52 -1.42
CA ASN A 86 -9.51 -3.81 -2.02
C ASN A 86 -8.64 -4.09 -3.26
N VAL A 87 -8.82 -5.28 -3.83
CA VAL A 87 -8.10 -5.75 -5.03
C VAL A 87 -8.29 -4.80 -6.22
N ASP A 88 -9.52 -4.36 -6.49
CA ASP A 88 -9.82 -3.52 -7.65
C ASP A 88 -9.09 -2.17 -7.58
N GLN A 89 -9.10 -1.52 -6.41
CA GLN A 89 -8.35 -0.28 -6.21
C GLN A 89 -6.84 -0.48 -6.37
N ALA A 90 -6.29 -1.60 -5.91
CA ALA A 90 -4.86 -1.91 -6.07
C ALA A 90 -4.47 -2.08 -7.55
N ILE A 91 -5.32 -2.75 -8.35
CA ILE A 91 -5.08 -2.92 -9.80
C ILE A 91 -5.25 -1.60 -10.56
N GLN A 92 -6.29 -0.83 -10.25
CA GLN A 92 -6.54 0.49 -10.84
C GLN A 92 -5.39 1.45 -10.56
N LEU A 93 -4.88 1.44 -9.32
CA LEU A 93 -3.71 2.21 -8.93
C LEU A 93 -2.54 1.93 -9.89
N LEU A 94 -2.10 0.67 -10.01
CA LEU A 94 -0.95 0.30 -10.85
C LEU A 94 -1.16 0.55 -12.34
N SER A 95 -2.40 0.60 -12.80
CA SER A 95 -2.72 1.00 -14.18
C SER A 95 -2.53 2.50 -14.42
N SER A 96 -2.60 3.31 -13.36
CA SER A 96 -2.44 4.77 -13.43
C SER A 96 -1.03 5.27 -13.08
N VAL A 97 -0.27 4.52 -12.26
CA VAL A 97 1.10 4.92 -11.89
C VAL A 97 2.03 4.74 -13.09
N GLY A 98 2.90 5.72 -13.35
CA GLY A 98 3.89 5.64 -14.43
C GLY A 98 3.39 6.06 -15.81
N VAL A 99 2.08 6.31 -15.98
CA VAL A 99 1.58 7.00 -17.18
C VAL A 99 1.91 8.48 -17.00
N ARG A 100 3.07 8.91 -17.52
CA ARG A 100 3.22 10.33 -17.85
C ARG A 100 2.06 10.66 -18.79
N ARG A 101 1.13 11.51 -18.36
CA ARG A 101 0.26 12.18 -19.32
C ARG A 101 1.20 12.89 -20.28
N ALA A 102 1.16 12.51 -21.55
CA ALA A 102 1.78 13.31 -22.58
C ALA A 102 1.24 14.74 -22.40
N ALA A 103 2.14 15.68 -22.19
CA ALA A 103 1.83 17.09 -22.32
C ALA A 103 1.54 17.39 -23.79
#